data_AF-A0AAN8HXR9-F1
#
_entry.id   AF-A0AAN8HXR9-F1
#
_cell.length_a   1.000
_cell.length_b   1.000
_cell.length_c   1.000
_cell.angle_alpha   90.00
_cell.angle_beta   90.00
_cell.angle_gamma   90.00
#
_symmetry.space_group_name_H-M   'P 1'
#
loop_
_entity.id
_entity.type
_entity.pdbx_description
1 polymer ?
#
loop_
_entity_poly.entity_id
_entity_poly.type
_entity_poly.pdbx_seq_one_letter_code
_entity_poly.pdbx_strand_id
1 'polypeptide(L)'
;MCEGPSSISGPIPPDPSLFPQYYKRPASARGRLEGNDIGSVALLSGPLAPDPVLYPRCYSARTPSHPPRIGPNATHILERGQRGVVGELLKLGGVSISPVPKQKPRVHDFGKENVRRLREIQRRCKEQESERALSRPAPVKALWTSSKYENVPSRVMVQLQVSSPTSKPQFQNFLKAHSTAPPRPCSKNSPVTLQRRTSCNSIQDHDLQVQGQMIDFVKHNARSAGKTGMRRSQSLTNLRDKPVPMAVKGQVPQYLEERKERWQIEEEEKRRNAPDPTAPTGHTLMPENKRQETLKSLKETHRSLVTELLSFPLKADNLSIRSRRAHLDSRLSEIEEAIQIFSRDKVYVKIDS
;
A
#
# COMPACT_ATOMS: atom_id res chain seq x y z
N MET A 1 9.67 13.23 -40.59
CA MET A 1 8.43 12.46 -40.37
C MET A 1 8.71 11.07 -40.88
N CYS A 2 8.56 10.05 -40.04
CA CYS A 2 9.02 8.70 -40.35
C CYS A 2 8.07 8.03 -41.34
N GLU A 3 8.44 8.03 -42.61
CA GLU A 3 7.97 7.03 -43.57
C GLU A 3 8.89 5.82 -43.48
N GLY A 4 8.32 4.66 -43.16
CA GLY A 4 8.99 3.37 -43.20
C GLY A 4 8.06 2.34 -43.79
N PRO A 5 8.44 1.63 -44.87
CA PRO A 5 7.60 0.61 -45.48
C PRO A 5 7.46 -0.59 -44.52
N SER A 6 6.22 -0.90 -44.16
CA SER A 6 5.88 -2.10 -43.40
C SER A 6 6.02 -3.33 -44.29
N SER A 7 7.17 -4.00 -44.21
CA SER A 7 7.40 -5.30 -44.82
C SER A 7 6.67 -6.39 -44.01
N ILE A 8 5.37 -6.54 -44.22
CA ILE A 8 4.65 -7.78 -43.84
C ILE A 8 4.61 -8.66 -45.10
N SER A 9 5.69 -9.41 -45.31
CA SER A 9 5.73 -10.46 -46.33
C SER A 9 5.59 -11.80 -45.60
N GLY A 10 4.41 -12.38 -45.73
CA GLY A 10 4.09 -13.75 -45.33
C GLY A 10 3.25 -14.40 -46.42
N PRO A 11 3.27 -15.73 -46.57
CA PRO A 11 2.47 -16.41 -47.56
C PRO A 11 0.98 -16.08 -47.38
N ILE A 12 0.27 -15.83 -48.49
CA ILE A 12 -1.17 -15.60 -48.49
C ILE A 12 -1.84 -16.82 -47.82
N PRO A 13 -2.64 -16.64 -46.76
CA PRO A 13 -3.28 -17.75 -46.09
C PRO A 13 -4.30 -18.43 -47.01
N PRO A 14 -4.47 -19.76 -46.94
CA PRO A 14 -5.32 -20.51 -47.87
C PRO A 14 -6.79 -20.11 -47.75
N ASP A 15 -7.55 -20.20 -48.84
CA ASP A 15 -8.97 -19.82 -48.86
C ASP A 15 -9.77 -20.61 -47.81
N PRO A 16 -10.47 -19.94 -46.86
CA PRO A 16 -11.28 -20.60 -45.84
C PRO A 16 -12.43 -21.44 -46.40
N SER A 17 -12.85 -21.21 -47.65
CA SER A 17 -13.88 -22.02 -48.32
C SER A 17 -13.38 -23.42 -48.68
N LEU A 18 -12.08 -23.54 -48.98
CA LEU A 18 -11.45 -24.79 -49.44
C LEU A 18 -10.86 -25.60 -48.28
N PHE A 19 -10.42 -24.93 -47.19
CA PHE A 19 -9.83 -25.60 -46.05
C PHE A 19 -10.38 -25.14 -44.69
N PRO A 20 -11.66 -25.44 -44.37
CA PRO A 20 -12.33 -24.99 -43.14
C PRO A 20 -11.72 -25.56 -41.86
N GLN A 21 -10.91 -26.61 -41.94
CA GLN A 21 -10.28 -27.24 -40.78
C GLN A 21 -9.13 -26.42 -40.17
N TYR A 22 -8.42 -25.60 -40.97
CA TYR A 22 -7.33 -24.75 -40.46
C TYR A 22 -7.84 -23.50 -39.73
N TYR A 23 -9.11 -23.13 -39.95
CA TYR A 23 -9.76 -21.98 -39.32
C TYR A 23 -10.70 -22.38 -38.18
N LYS A 24 -10.73 -23.67 -37.78
CA LYS A 24 -11.53 -24.13 -36.65
C LYS A 24 -10.99 -23.54 -35.35
N ARG A 25 -11.73 -22.56 -34.81
CA ARG A 25 -11.47 -21.98 -33.49
C ARG A 25 -11.65 -23.08 -32.42
N PRO A 26 -10.66 -23.33 -31.54
CA PRO A 26 -10.80 -24.31 -30.48
C PRO A 26 -11.92 -23.91 -29.49
N ALA A 27 -12.68 -24.90 -29.02
CA ALA A 27 -13.86 -24.70 -28.17
C ALA A 27 -13.56 -23.95 -26.85
N SER A 28 -12.30 -23.94 -26.41
CA SER A 28 -11.82 -23.21 -25.23
C SER A 28 -11.77 -21.69 -25.39
N ALA A 29 -11.84 -21.16 -26.62
CA ALA A 29 -11.75 -19.72 -26.90
C ALA A 29 -13.12 -19.00 -26.95
N ARG A 30 -14.22 -19.70 -26.67
CA ARG A 30 -15.60 -19.15 -26.78
C ARG A 30 -16.03 -18.25 -25.61
N GLY A 31 -15.16 -17.99 -24.65
CA GLY A 31 -15.58 -17.52 -23.33
C GLY A 31 -15.35 -16.05 -22.99
N ARG A 32 -15.00 -15.14 -23.91
CA ARG A 32 -14.59 -13.79 -23.46
C ARG A 32 -14.88 -12.55 -24.30
N LEU A 33 -15.51 -12.64 -25.46
CA LEU A 33 -15.91 -11.46 -26.23
C LEU A 33 -17.13 -11.77 -27.10
N GLU A 34 -18.33 -11.62 -26.54
CA GLU A 34 -19.52 -11.27 -27.32
C GLU A 34 -20.22 -10.14 -26.56
N GLY A 35 -19.95 -8.92 -27.00
CA GLY A 35 -20.83 -7.79 -26.75
C GLY A 35 -22.07 -7.95 -27.63
N ASN A 36 -23.16 -7.36 -27.17
CA ASN A 36 -24.45 -7.30 -27.86
C ASN A 36 -24.31 -6.96 -29.35
N ASP A 37 -24.77 -7.87 -30.21
CA ASP A 37 -25.33 -7.50 -31.51
C ASP A 37 -26.77 -8.02 -31.60
N ILE A 38 -27.65 -7.05 -31.82
CA ILE A 38 -29.07 -7.23 -32.05
C ILE A 38 -29.26 -7.82 -33.45
N GLY A 39 -30.03 -8.91 -33.56
CA GLY A 39 -30.67 -9.28 -34.83
C GLY A 39 -30.54 -10.74 -35.23
N SER A 40 -31.52 -11.56 -34.84
CA SER A 40 -32.29 -12.46 -35.71
C SER A 40 -32.96 -13.51 -34.85
N VAL A 41 -34.24 -13.30 -34.58
CA VAL A 41 -35.12 -14.23 -33.88
C VAL A 41 -35.45 -15.36 -34.87
N ALA A 42 -34.60 -16.38 -34.92
CA ALA A 42 -34.98 -17.66 -35.49
C ALA A 42 -35.94 -18.35 -34.50
N LEU A 43 -37.25 -18.20 -34.74
CA LEU A 43 -38.29 -18.91 -34.03
C LEU A 43 -38.18 -20.43 -34.32
N LEU A 44 -37.91 -21.17 -33.24
CA LEU A 44 -38.51 -22.45 -32.85
C LEU A 44 -38.30 -23.70 -33.74
N SER A 45 -37.58 -24.68 -33.20
CA SER A 45 -37.95 -26.10 -33.27
C SER A 45 -37.34 -26.85 -32.08
N GLY A 46 -38.00 -26.74 -30.93
CA GLY A 46 -37.72 -27.50 -29.71
C GLY A 46 -38.97 -27.49 -28.83
N PRO A 47 -39.21 -28.53 -28.01
CA PRO A 47 -40.42 -28.63 -27.19
C PRO A 47 -40.55 -27.40 -26.29
N LEU A 48 -41.80 -26.96 -26.05
CA LEU A 48 -42.14 -25.84 -25.18
C LEU A 48 -41.35 -25.91 -23.87
N ALA A 49 -40.69 -24.81 -23.51
CA ALA A 49 -39.88 -24.75 -22.31
C ALA A 49 -40.78 -24.98 -21.07
N PRO A 50 -40.47 -25.96 -20.20
CA PRO A 50 -41.32 -26.31 -19.06
C PRO A 50 -41.41 -25.15 -18.06
N ASP A 51 -42.56 -24.97 -17.41
CA ASP A 51 -42.83 -23.84 -16.51
C ASP A 51 -41.72 -23.66 -15.43
N PRO A 52 -41.10 -22.46 -15.34
CA PRO A 52 -40.03 -22.18 -14.38
C PRO A 52 -40.46 -22.31 -12.90
N VAL A 53 -41.76 -22.25 -12.60
CA VAL A 53 -42.27 -22.44 -11.24
C VAL A 53 -42.24 -23.93 -10.85
N LEU A 54 -42.51 -24.82 -11.80
CA LEU A 54 -42.57 -26.26 -11.55
C LEU A 54 -41.20 -26.94 -11.72
N TYR A 55 -40.30 -26.39 -12.54
CA TYR A 55 -38.96 -26.95 -12.79
C TYR A 55 -37.82 -25.91 -12.67
N PRO A 56 -37.50 -25.43 -11.45
CA PRO A 56 -36.45 -24.42 -11.24
C PRO A 56 -35.03 -24.87 -11.65
N ARG A 57 -34.79 -26.19 -11.74
CA ARG A 57 -33.49 -26.76 -12.11
C ARG A 57 -33.18 -26.70 -13.61
N CYS A 58 -34.19 -26.56 -14.45
CA CYS A 58 -34.02 -26.55 -15.91
C CYS A 58 -33.49 -25.21 -16.45
N TYR A 59 -33.57 -24.14 -15.64
CA TYR A 59 -33.18 -22.78 -16.02
C TYR A 59 -31.87 -22.30 -15.37
N SER A 60 -31.14 -23.16 -14.66
CA SER A 60 -29.86 -22.78 -14.07
C SER A 60 -28.75 -22.81 -15.12
N ALA A 61 -28.11 -21.66 -15.37
CA ALA A 61 -26.93 -21.55 -16.26
C ALA A 61 -25.69 -22.33 -15.74
N ARG A 62 -25.78 -22.92 -14.55
CA ARG A 62 -24.78 -23.84 -14.01
C ARG A 62 -25.28 -25.27 -14.20
N THR A 63 -24.51 -26.09 -14.91
CA THR A 63 -24.73 -27.54 -14.91
C THR A 63 -24.76 -28.01 -13.46
N PRO A 64 -25.83 -28.68 -13.00
CA PRO A 64 -25.83 -29.25 -11.66
C PRO A 64 -24.67 -30.25 -11.60
N SER A 65 -23.82 -30.11 -10.58
CA SER A 65 -22.76 -31.09 -10.30
C SER A 65 -23.40 -32.47 -10.31
N HIS A 66 -22.97 -33.35 -11.21
CA HIS A 66 -23.43 -34.74 -11.20
C HIS A 66 -23.17 -35.32 -9.80
N PRO A 67 -24.12 -36.06 -9.22
CA PRO A 67 -23.86 -36.77 -7.98
C PRO A 67 -22.65 -37.69 -8.22
N PRO A 68 -21.69 -37.76 -7.27
CA PRO A 68 -20.56 -38.65 -7.41
C PRO A 68 -21.08 -40.07 -7.62
N ARG A 69 -20.52 -40.79 -8.61
CA ARG A 69 -20.88 -42.19 -8.90
C ARG A 69 -20.40 -43.06 -7.75
N ILE A 70 -21.26 -43.26 -6.75
CA ILE A 70 -20.98 -44.00 -5.53
C ILE A 70 -21.97 -45.15 -5.47
N GLY A 71 -21.46 -46.36 -5.28
CA GLY A 71 -22.29 -47.56 -5.13
C GLY A 71 -23.10 -47.52 -3.83
N PRO A 72 -24.17 -48.33 -3.72
CA PRO A 72 -25.08 -48.31 -2.57
C PRO A 72 -24.35 -48.52 -1.22
N ASN A 73 -23.32 -49.36 -1.20
CA ASN A 73 -22.55 -49.67 0.01
C ASN A 73 -21.59 -48.54 0.46
N ALA A 74 -21.30 -47.57 -0.42
CA ALA A 74 -20.37 -46.47 -0.16
C ALA A 74 -21.07 -45.13 0.11
N THR A 75 -22.41 -45.12 0.16
CA THR A 75 -23.23 -43.94 0.48
C THR A 75 -22.88 -43.36 1.85
N HIS A 76 -22.65 -44.21 2.86
CA HIS A 76 -22.28 -43.79 4.21
C HIS A 76 -20.97 -42.99 4.25
N ILE A 77 -20.00 -43.31 3.39
CA ILE A 77 -18.70 -42.62 3.31
C ILE A 77 -18.88 -41.19 2.81
N LEU A 78 -19.73 -41.01 1.79
CA LEU A 78 -20.06 -39.68 1.26
C LEU A 78 -20.78 -38.84 2.32
N GLU A 79 -21.77 -39.44 3.00
CA GLU A 79 -22.53 -38.74 4.04
C GLU A 79 -21.61 -38.31 5.20
N ARG A 80 -20.72 -39.20 5.66
CA ARG A 80 -19.71 -38.90 6.67
C ARG A 80 -18.75 -37.79 6.25
N GLY A 81 -18.32 -37.79 4.98
CA GLY A 81 -17.45 -36.75 4.43
C GLY A 81 -18.13 -35.38 4.31
N GLN A 82 -19.44 -35.34 4.01
CA GLN A 82 -20.19 -34.10 3.89
C GLN A 82 -20.60 -33.51 5.24
N ARG A 83 -21.00 -34.36 6.20
CA ARG A 83 -21.55 -33.94 7.50
C ARG A 83 -20.53 -33.97 8.64
N GLY A 84 -19.42 -34.68 8.46
CA GLY A 84 -18.44 -34.94 9.52
C GLY A 84 -18.99 -35.88 10.61
N VAL A 85 -18.12 -36.29 11.54
CA VAL A 85 -18.46 -37.21 12.64
C VAL A 85 -19.54 -36.64 13.56
N VAL A 86 -19.50 -35.33 13.83
CA VAL A 86 -20.52 -34.63 14.64
C VAL A 86 -21.87 -34.62 13.92
N GLY A 87 -21.88 -34.44 12.60
CA GLY A 87 -23.11 -34.45 11.81
C GLY A 87 -23.77 -35.82 11.69
N GLU A 88 -23.01 -36.93 11.81
CA GLU A 88 -23.56 -38.29 11.94
C GLU A 88 -24.25 -38.50 13.30
N LEU A 89 -23.62 -38.08 14.41
CA LEU A 89 -24.25 -38.16 15.74
C LEU A 89 -25.56 -37.36 15.81
N LEU A 90 -25.57 -36.16 15.22
CA LEU A 90 -26.76 -35.31 15.20
C LEU A 90 -27.88 -35.87 14.32
N LYS A 91 -27.56 -36.63 13.26
CA LYS A 91 -28.53 -37.36 12.45
C LYS A 91 -29.27 -38.42 13.26
N LEU A 92 -28.56 -39.14 14.14
CA LEU A 92 -29.16 -40.11 15.07
C LEU A 92 -30.09 -39.44 16.09
N GLY A 93 -29.80 -38.19 16.46
CA GLY A 93 -30.64 -37.35 17.31
C GLY A 93 -31.81 -36.64 16.62
N GLY A 94 -32.06 -36.90 15.32
CA GLY A 94 -33.14 -36.26 14.56
C GLY A 94 -32.89 -34.80 14.17
N VAL A 95 -31.68 -34.27 14.38
CA VAL A 95 -31.32 -32.87 14.10
C VAL A 95 -30.51 -32.79 12.81
N SER A 96 -31.16 -32.44 11.70
CA SER A 96 -30.46 -32.24 10.42
C SER A 96 -29.94 -30.80 10.29
N ILE A 97 -28.65 -30.58 10.57
CA ILE A 97 -28.00 -29.29 10.27
C ILE A 97 -27.53 -29.32 8.81
N SER A 98 -28.12 -28.47 7.96
CA SER A 98 -27.58 -28.19 6.63
C SER A 98 -26.39 -27.22 6.79
N PRO A 99 -25.18 -27.55 6.29
CA PRO A 99 -24.05 -26.65 6.40
C PRO A 99 -24.32 -25.37 5.60
N VAL A 100 -24.48 -24.25 6.30
CA VAL A 100 -24.56 -22.93 5.67
C VAL A 100 -23.26 -22.66 4.93
N PRO A 101 -23.28 -22.36 3.62
CA PRO A 101 -22.06 -22.13 2.86
C PRO A 101 -21.37 -20.88 3.43
N LYS A 102 -20.17 -21.07 4.01
CA LYS A 102 -19.31 -19.97 4.42
C LYS A 102 -19.08 -19.06 3.21
N GLN A 103 -19.48 -17.78 3.32
CA GLN A 103 -19.16 -16.80 2.28
C GLN A 103 -17.64 -16.75 2.14
N LYS A 104 -17.13 -17.05 0.93
CA LYS A 104 -15.69 -16.94 0.66
C LYS A 104 -15.27 -15.49 0.95
N PRO A 105 -14.14 -15.27 1.65
CA PRO A 105 -13.62 -13.92 1.84
C PRO A 105 -13.45 -13.28 0.47
N ARG A 106 -13.98 -12.05 0.31
CA ARG A 106 -13.87 -11.32 -0.94
C ARG A 106 -12.38 -11.11 -1.23
N VAL A 107 -11.90 -11.62 -2.35
CA VAL A 107 -10.52 -11.44 -2.80
C VAL A 107 -10.30 -9.94 -3.03
N HIS A 108 -9.31 -9.35 -2.36
CA HIS A 108 -9.03 -7.93 -2.45
C HIS A 108 -8.27 -7.63 -3.75
N ASP A 109 -8.74 -6.65 -4.53
CA ASP A 109 -8.09 -6.23 -5.77
C ASP A 109 -6.91 -5.28 -5.45
N PHE A 110 -5.77 -5.83 -5.02
CA PHE A 110 -4.58 -5.04 -4.68
C PHE A 110 -4.11 -4.12 -5.82
N GLY A 111 -4.35 -4.49 -7.09
CA GLY A 111 -4.04 -3.63 -8.23
C GLY A 111 -4.82 -2.31 -8.23
N LYS A 112 -6.12 -2.35 -7.90
CA LYS A 112 -6.95 -1.14 -7.80
C LYS A 112 -6.58 -0.30 -6.59
N GLU A 113 -6.28 -0.94 -5.46
CA GLU A 113 -5.83 -0.26 -4.24
C GLU A 113 -4.48 0.44 -4.47
N ASN A 114 -3.52 -0.23 -5.11
CA ASN A 114 -2.22 0.34 -5.45
C ASN A 114 -2.36 1.56 -6.38
N VAL A 115 -3.26 1.49 -7.36
CA VAL A 115 -3.54 2.65 -8.24
C VAL A 115 -4.16 3.81 -7.47
N ARG A 116 -5.09 3.54 -6.54
CA ARG A 116 -5.68 4.57 -5.67
C ARG A 116 -4.61 5.21 -4.78
N ARG A 117 -3.78 4.39 -4.15
CA ARG A 117 -2.67 4.83 -3.30
C ARG A 117 -1.65 5.67 -4.09
N LEU A 118 -1.31 5.27 -5.32
CA LEU A 118 -0.39 6.04 -6.17
C LEU A 118 -0.97 7.42 -6.52
N ARG A 119 -2.27 7.48 -6.85
CA ARG A 119 -2.96 8.76 -7.12
C ARG A 119 -3.05 9.65 -5.88
N GLU A 120 -3.24 9.06 -4.70
CA GLU A 120 -3.26 9.78 -3.43
C GLU A 120 -1.88 10.35 -3.09
N ILE A 121 -0.82 9.56 -3.26
CA ILE A 121 0.57 10.03 -3.09
C ILE A 121 0.85 11.19 -4.04
N GLN A 122 0.49 11.07 -5.33
CA GLN A 122 0.68 12.14 -6.30
C GLN A 122 -0.08 13.42 -5.90
N ARG A 123 -1.32 13.29 -5.41
CA ARG A 123 -2.10 14.42 -4.91
C ARG A 123 -1.42 15.10 -3.73
N ARG A 124 -0.99 14.32 -2.74
CA ARG A 124 -0.33 14.84 -1.53
C ARG A 124 1.00 15.52 -1.84
N CYS A 125 1.80 14.96 -2.76
CA CYS A 125 3.03 15.60 -3.22
C CYS A 125 2.74 16.95 -3.88
N LYS A 126 1.72 17.02 -4.75
CA LYS A 126 1.31 18.26 -5.40
C LYS A 126 0.81 19.32 -4.41
N GLU A 127 0.02 18.90 -3.42
CA GLU A 127 -0.46 19.77 -2.33
C GLU A 127 0.71 20.32 -1.50
N GLN A 128 1.62 19.44 -1.08
CA GLN A 128 2.81 19.82 -0.32
C GLN A 128 3.75 20.76 -1.12
N GLU A 129 3.87 20.55 -2.44
CA GLU A 129 4.59 21.49 -3.31
C GLU A 129 3.88 22.83 -3.42
N SER A 130 2.54 22.86 -3.48
CA SER A 130 1.76 24.10 -3.50
C SER A 130 1.85 24.86 -2.17
N GLU A 131 1.82 24.15 -1.04
CA GLU A 131 2.05 24.73 0.30
C GLU A 131 3.46 25.28 0.42
N ARG A 132 4.47 24.54 -0.08
CA ARG A 132 5.86 25.01 -0.11
C ARG A 132 6.04 26.23 -1.00
N ALA A 133 5.33 26.31 -2.12
CA ALA A 133 5.34 27.47 -3.01
C ALA A 133 4.62 28.69 -2.40
N LEU A 134 3.58 28.47 -1.60
CA LEU A 134 2.90 29.52 -0.82
C LEU A 134 3.74 29.97 0.39
N SER A 135 4.53 29.07 0.97
CA SER A 135 5.49 29.38 2.03
C SER A 135 6.71 30.10 1.47
N ARG A 136 7.34 30.98 2.27
CA ARG A 136 8.59 31.65 1.87
C ARG A 136 9.66 30.61 1.51
N PRO A 137 10.52 30.86 0.51
CA PRO A 137 11.54 29.90 0.08
C PRO A 137 12.53 29.66 1.22
N ALA A 138 12.31 28.58 1.97
CA ALA A 138 13.26 28.10 2.96
C ALA A 138 14.42 27.43 2.21
N PRO A 139 15.66 27.93 2.34
CA PRO A 139 16.79 27.32 1.66
C PRO A 139 16.99 25.90 2.17
N VAL A 140 17.08 24.95 1.24
CA VAL A 140 17.22 23.49 1.50
C VAL A 140 18.47 23.15 2.34
N LYS A 141 19.40 24.11 2.48
CA LYS A 141 20.53 24.05 3.40
C LYS A 141 20.51 25.32 4.26
N ALA A 142 20.20 25.16 5.55
CA ALA A 142 20.38 26.22 6.54
C ALA A 142 21.88 26.45 6.72
N LEU A 143 22.44 27.39 5.96
CA LEU A 143 23.73 27.97 6.30
C LEU A 143 23.52 28.78 7.57
N TRP A 144 24.34 28.53 8.58
CA TRP A 144 24.28 29.22 9.87
C TRP A 144 24.66 30.68 9.63
N THR A 145 23.64 31.53 9.47
CA THR A 145 23.84 32.97 9.37
C THR A 145 23.89 33.53 10.78
N SER A 146 25.03 34.08 11.19
CA SER A 146 25.09 34.82 12.45
C SER A 146 24.30 36.13 12.31
N SER A 147 23.64 36.57 13.41
CA SER A 147 22.84 37.81 13.45
C SER A 147 23.60 39.05 12.95
N LYS A 148 24.94 39.03 13.06
CA LYS A 148 25.83 40.08 12.55
C LYS A 148 25.68 40.37 11.05
N TYR A 149 25.21 39.41 10.25
CA TYR A 149 25.14 39.53 8.79
C TYR A 149 23.73 39.43 8.22
N GLU A 150 22.69 39.44 9.06
CA GLU A 150 21.28 39.32 8.62
C GLU A 150 20.84 40.51 7.73
N ASN A 151 21.37 41.70 8.01
CA ASN A 151 21.03 42.94 7.29
C ASN A 151 22.09 43.37 6.26
N VAL A 152 23.06 42.51 5.92
CA VAL A 152 24.10 42.86 4.94
C VAL A 152 23.65 42.39 3.56
N PRO A 153 23.17 43.28 2.68
CA PRO A 153 22.75 42.89 1.34
C PRO A 153 23.95 42.36 0.54
N SER A 154 23.74 41.26 -0.18
CA SER A 154 24.77 40.69 -1.05
C SER A 154 25.15 41.69 -2.14
N ARG A 155 26.42 42.09 -2.20
CA ARG A 155 26.93 42.95 -3.28
C ARG A 155 26.75 42.31 -4.66
N VAL A 156 26.71 40.98 -4.73
CA VAL A 156 26.43 40.21 -5.96
C VAL A 156 24.98 40.40 -6.40
N MET A 157 24.02 40.44 -5.46
CA MET A 157 22.60 40.71 -5.78
C MET A 157 22.39 42.13 -6.34
N VAL A 158 23.13 43.11 -5.82
CA VAL A 158 23.10 44.49 -6.33
C VAL A 158 23.65 44.53 -7.77
N GLN A 159 24.76 43.83 -8.04
CA GLN A 159 25.33 43.75 -9.38
C GLN A 159 24.42 43.02 -10.39
N LEU A 160 23.67 41.99 -9.95
CA LEU A 160 22.70 41.28 -10.77
C LEU A 160 21.40 42.08 -11.03
N GLN A 161 20.96 42.91 -10.08
CA GLN A 161 19.83 43.83 -10.28
C GLN A 161 20.17 44.99 -11.22
N VAL A 162 21.40 45.52 -11.14
CA VAL A 162 21.87 46.61 -12.03
C VAL A 162 22.14 46.11 -13.46
N SER A 163 22.39 44.80 -13.63
CA SER A 163 22.70 44.21 -14.93
C SER A 163 21.52 43.50 -15.60
N SER A 164 20.26 43.74 -15.20
CA SER A 164 19.11 43.18 -15.92
C SER A 164 19.05 43.76 -17.35
N PRO A 165 19.40 43.00 -18.41
CA PRO A 165 19.19 43.46 -19.76
C PRO A 165 17.70 43.23 -20.06
N THR A 166 17.00 44.28 -20.48
CA THR A 166 15.64 44.20 -21.00
C THR A 166 15.62 43.55 -22.39
N SER A 167 16.12 42.31 -22.51
CA SER A 167 15.78 41.43 -23.63
C SER A 167 16.14 39.99 -23.27
N LYS A 168 15.20 39.06 -23.49
CA LYS A 168 15.47 37.63 -23.37
C LYS A 168 16.55 37.27 -24.40
N PRO A 169 17.71 36.71 -24.02
CA PRO A 169 18.61 36.15 -25.01
C PRO A 169 17.91 34.92 -25.59
N GLN A 170 17.65 34.95 -26.89
CA GLN A 170 17.21 33.80 -27.66
C GLN A 170 18.27 32.71 -27.47
N PHE A 171 17.94 31.67 -26.70
CA PHE A 171 18.85 30.56 -26.41
C PHE A 171 19.32 29.95 -27.74
N GLN A 172 20.58 30.19 -28.09
CA GLN A 172 21.22 29.54 -29.23
C GLN A 172 21.36 28.06 -28.91
N ASN A 173 20.90 27.22 -29.84
CA ASN A 173 21.00 25.76 -29.76
C ASN A 173 22.47 25.36 -29.59
N PHE A 174 22.85 24.86 -28.42
CA PHE A 174 24.22 24.39 -28.19
C PHE A 174 24.52 23.16 -29.07
N LEU A 175 25.66 23.22 -29.76
CA LEU A 175 26.22 22.15 -30.57
C LEU A 175 26.39 20.87 -29.73
N LYS A 176 25.64 19.83 -30.10
CA LYS A 176 25.79 18.49 -29.55
C LYS A 176 26.93 17.78 -30.27
N ALA A 177 27.94 17.33 -29.52
CA ALA A 177 29.06 16.57 -30.06
C ALA A 177 28.56 15.37 -30.89
N HIS A 178 29.13 15.21 -32.09
CA HIS A 178 28.85 14.15 -33.07
C HIS A 178 27.57 14.27 -33.93
N SER A 179 26.92 15.44 -34.03
CA SER A 179 25.73 15.61 -34.90
C SER A 179 26.04 15.76 -36.40
N THR A 180 27.29 16.05 -36.78
CA THR A 180 27.73 16.21 -38.17
C THR A 180 29.02 15.42 -38.45
N ALA A 181 28.94 14.10 -38.33
CA ALA A 181 29.93 13.22 -38.93
C ALA A 181 29.20 12.23 -39.85
N PRO A 182 29.43 12.25 -41.18
CA PRO A 182 28.84 11.24 -42.06
C PRO A 182 29.47 9.87 -41.75
N PRO A 183 28.73 8.75 -41.90
CA PRO A 183 29.29 7.43 -41.67
C PRO A 183 30.26 7.13 -42.82
N ARG A 184 31.54 6.89 -42.50
CA ARG A 184 32.48 6.32 -43.47
C ARG A 184 32.15 4.84 -43.68
N PRO A 185 32.00 4.36 -44.92
CA PRO A 185 31.99 2.92 -45.18
C PRO A 185 33.39 2.35 -45.04
N CYS A 186 33.52 1.25 -44.28
CA CYS A 186 34.72 0.42 -44.26
C CYS A 186 34.94 -0.23 -45.63
N SER A 187 36.16 -0.14 -46.16
CA SER A 187 36.63 -1.00 -47.24
C SER A 187 38.07 -1.47 -46.98
N LYS A 188 38.35 -2.66 -47.50
CA LYS A 188 39.39 -3.62 -47.12
C LYS A 188 40.73 -3.36 -47.85
N ASN A 189 41.81 -3.77 -47.18
CA ASN A 189 43.08 -4.32 -47.69
C ASN A 189 43.93 -3.54 -48.72
N SER A 190 45.12 -3.07 -48.30
CA SER A 190 46.46 -3.51 -48.79
C SER A 190 47.57 -2.49 -48.41
N PRO A 191 48.86 -2.91 -48.33
CA PRO A 191 49.91 -2.17 -47.66
C PRO A 191 50.77 -1.38 -48.66
N VAL A 192 51.01 -0.09 -48.41
CA VAL A 192 52.02 0.66 -49.16
C VAL A 192 52.77 1.61 -48.23
N THR A 193 54.06 1.28 -48.10
CA THR A 193 55.20 2.08 -47.70
C THR A 193 55.08 3.52 -48.17
N LEU A 194 55.15 4.50 -47.26
CA LEU A 194 55.39 5.89 -47.63
C LEU A 194 56.49 6.52 -46.78
N GLN A 195 57.46 7.00 -47.54
CA GLN A 195 58.71 7.60 -47.14
C GLN A 195 58.54 8.76 -46.16
N ARG A 196 59.51 8.78 -45.24
CA ARG A 196 60.01 9.95 -44.52
C ARG A 196 60.02 11.18 -45.44
N ARG A 197 59.11 12.13 -45.19
CA ARG A 197 59.22 13.50 -45.68
C ARG A 197 59.95 14.34 -44.65
N THR A 198 61.25 14.53 -44.89
CA THR A 198 62.03 15.62 -44.32
C THR A 198 61.64 16.92 -45.02
N SER A 199 60.88 17.78 -44.35
CA SER A 199 60.90 19.23 -44.64
C SER A 199 60.16 20.00 -43.52
N CYS A 200 60.91 20.48 -42.54
CA CYS A 200 60.64 21.79 -41.94
C CYS A 200 61.99 22.36 -41.49
N ASN A 201 62.42 23.39 -42.21
CA ASN A 201 63.54 24.20 -41.82
C ASN A 201 63.14 25.03 -40.59
N SER A 202 64.07 25.10 -39.64
CA SER A 202 64.26 26.20 -38.70
C SER A 202 63.05 26.63 -37.88
N ILE A 203 62.84 25.95 -36.75
CA ILE A 203 62.44 26.64 -35.52
C ILE A 203 63.52 26.28 -34.51
N GLN A 204 64.23 27.30 -34.06
CA GLN A 204 65.29 27.22 -33.06
C GLN A 204 64.77 26.39 -31.87
N ASP A 205 65.49 25.33 -31.51
CA ASP A 205 65.31 24.66 -30.23
C ASP A 205 65.52 25.72 -29.15
N HIS A 206 64.42 26.25 -28.62
CA HIS A 206 64.47 27.04 -27.40
C HIS A 206 64.82 26.08 -26.27
N ASP A 207 66.12 25.94 -26.01
CA ASP A 207 66.65 25.38 -24.77
C ASP A 207 66.19 26.29 -23.62
N LEU A 208 65.02 25.97 -23.06
CA LEU A 208 64.44 26.68 -21.92
C LEU A 208 65.29 26.38 -20.68
N GLN A 209 66.24 27.28 -20.39
CA GLN A 209 67.06 27.24 -19.18
C GLN A 209 66.19 27.46 -17.94
N VAL A 210 66.11 26.43 -17.09
CA VAL A 210 65.56 26.56 -15.73
C VAL A 210 66.73 26.39 -14.77
N GLN A 211 67.10 27.46 -14.05
CA GLN A 211 68.21 27.51 -13.08
C GLN A 211 69.61 27.16 -13.62
N GLY A 212 69.94 27.60 -14.85
CA GLY A 212 71.33 27.58 -15.35
C GLY A 212 71.92 26.20 -15.66
N GLN A 213 71.12 25.13 -15.66
CA GLN A 213 71.52 23.81 -16.12
C GLN A 213 70.66 23.41 -17.32
N MET A 214 71.29 22.87 -18.37
CA MET A 214 70.61 22.33 -19.54
C MET A 214 69.90 21.02 -19.14
N ILE A 215 68.59 21.07 -18.95
CA ILE A 215 67.79 19.90 -18.58
C ILE A 215 67.23 19.26 -19.85
N ASP A 216 67.67 18.04 -20.15
CA ASP A 216 67.07 17.20 -21.20
C ASP A 216 65.68 16.74 -20.74
N PHE A 217 64.65 17.49 -21.14
CA PHE A 217 63.26 17.22 -20.78
C PHE A 217 62.78 15.86 -21.29
N VAL A 218 63.33 15.33 -22.39
CA VAL A 218 62.96 14.02 -22.92
C VAL A 218 63.41 12.93 -21.95
N LYS A 219 64.67 12.98 -21.50
CA LYS A 219 65.18 12.04 -20.48
C LYS A 219 64.51 12.23 -19.13
N HIS A 220 64.29 13.48 -18.71
CA HIS A 220 63.63 13.78 -17.44
C HIS A 220 62.20 13.21 -17.42
N ASN A 221 61.43 13.43 -18.49
CA ASN A 221 60.04 12.99 -18.60
C ASN A 221 59.94 11.45 -18.72
N ALA A 222 60.87 10.81 -19.46
CA ALA A 222 60.95 9.34 -19.52
C ALA A 222 61.21 8.72 -18.13
N ARG A 223 62.13 9.29 -17.34
CA ARG A 223 62.40 8.84 -15.97
C ARG A 223 61.23 9.13 -15.02
N SER A 224 60.55 10.25 -15.19
CA SER A 224 59.37 10.60 -14.40
C SER A 224 58.17 9.70 -14.72
N ALA A 225 57.93 9.38 -15.99
CA ALA A 225 56.88 8.46 -16.43
C ALA A 225 57.09 7.03 -15.92
N GLY A 226 58.34 6.56 -15.83
CA GLY A 226 58.66 5.26 -15.21
C GLY A 226 58.42 5.23 -13.70
N LYS A 227 58.46 6.38 -13.01
CA LYS A 227 58.24 6.49 -11.56
C LYS A 227 56.78 6.73 -11.17
N THR A 228 55.93 7.17 -12.10
CA THR A 228 54.50 7.36 -11.84
C THR A 228 53.80 6.01 -11.77
N GLY A 229 53.59 5.51 -10.56
CA GLY A 229 52.79 4.31 -10.32
C GLY A 229 51.34 4.48 -10.82
N MET A 230 50.81 3.46 -11.48
CA MET A 230 49.44 3.45 -11.99
C MET A 230 48.46 3.53 -10.80
N ARG A 231 47.83 4.70 -10.58
CA ARG A 231 46.82 4.89 -9.54
C ARG A 231 45.58 4.07 -9.92
N ARG A 232 45.28 2.99 -9.18
CA ARG A 232 43.96 2.34 -9.26
C ARG A 232 42.89 3.30 -8.78
N SER A 233 41.71 3.24 -9.40
CA SER A 233 40.55 4.02 -8.96
C SER A 233 40.21 3.66 -7.51
N GLN A 234 39.91 4.68 -6.70
CA GLN A 234 39.55 4.49 -5.28
C GLN A 234 38.38 3.51 -5.12
N SER A 235 37.47 3.43 -6.09
CA SER A 235 36.35 2.48 -6.10
C SER A 235 36.77 1.00 -5.98
N LEU A 236 37.88 0.59 -6.61
CA LEU A 236 38.36 -0.80 -6.52
C LEU A 236 39.13 -1.08 -5.23
N THR A 237 39.78 -0.08 -4.65
CA THR A 237 40.42 -0.19 -3.33
C THR A 237 39.36 -0.31 -2.23
N ASN A 238 38.29 0.50 -2.30
CA ASN A 238 37.18 0.45 -1.35
C ASN A 238 36.43 -0.89 -1.32
N LEU A 239 36.40 -1.64 -2.43
CA LEU A 239 35.81 -2.99 -2.50
C LEU A 239 36.67 -4.06 -1.81
N ARG A 240 37.98 -3.84 -1.67
CA ARG A 240 38.89 -4.75 -0.96
C ARG A 240 38.82 -4.57 0.55
N ASP A 241 38.65 -3.33 1.00
CA ASP A 241 38.74 -2.97 2.42
C ASP A 241 37.40 -3.11 3.17
N LYS A 242 36.27 -3.18 2.46
CA LYS A 242 34.95 -3.38 3.06
C LYS A 242 34.34 -4.67 2.51
N PRO A 243 34.31 -5.76 3.30
CA PRO A 243 33.50 -6.91 2.91
C PRO A 243 32.05 -6.42 2.78
N VAL A 244 31.48 -6.55 1.58
CA VAL A 244 30.05 -6.36 1.36
C VAL A 244 29.36 -7.28 2.37
N PRO A 245 28.44 -6.77 3.23
CA PRO A 245 27.77 -7.63 4.19
C PRO A 245 27.07 -8.73 3.41
N MET A 246 27.63 -9.93 3.48
CA MET A 246 27.07 -11.13 2.87
C MET A 246 25.76 -11.37 3.61
N ALA A 247 24.65 -10.93 3.01
CA ALA A 247 23.33 -11.25 3.52
C ALA A 247 23.25 -12.78 3.63
N VAL A 248 23.18 -13.28 4.86
CA VAL A 248 23.13 -14.71 5.14
C VAL A 248 21.85 -15.25 4.51
N LYS A 249 22.01 -16.11 3.49
CA LYS A 249 20.88 -16.64 2.74
C LYS A 249 19.97 -17.42 3.68
N GLY A 250 18.70 -17.02 3.74
CA GLY A 250 17.70 -17.63 4.63
C GLY A 250 17.41 -16.83 5.90
N GLN A 251 18.22 -15.81 6.23
CA GLN A 251 17.91 -14.90 7.32
C GLN A 251 17.06 -13.73 6.83
N VAL A 252 16.05 -13.37 7.62
CA VAL A 252 15.19 -12.23 7.34
C VAL A 252 16.01 -10.95 7.56
N PRO A 253 16.04 -10.01 6.60
CA PRO A 253 16.70 -8.73 6.81
C PRO A 253 16.13 -7.99 8.02
N GLN A 254 17.03 -7.40 8.82
CA GLN A 254 16.71 -6.68 10.06
C GLN A 254 15.56 -5.67 9.90
N TYR A 255 15.50 -4.94 8.77
CA TYR A 255 14.45 -3.94 8.53
C TYR A 255 13.03 -4.55 8.47
N LEU A 256 12.89 -5.83 8.11
CA LEU A 256 11.60 -6.53 8.10
C LEU A 256 11.21 -6.98 9.51
N GLU A 257 12.19 -7.34 10.34
CA GLU A 257 11.98 -7.69 11.75
C GLU A 257 11.51 -6.44 12.52
N GLU A 258 12.25 -5.34 12.40
CA GLU A 258 11.88 -4.04 12.97
C GLU A 258 10.52 -3.52 12.45
N ARG A 259 10.13 -3.91 11.24
CA ARG A 259 8.82 -3.54 10.69
C ARG A 259 7.69 -4.35 11.31
N LYS A 260 7.91 -5.64 11.59
CA LYS A 260 6.93 -6.47 12.32
C LYS A 260 6.77 -5.98 13.75
N GLU A 261 7.86 -5.65 14.42
CA GLU A 261 7.83 -5.08 15.77
C GLU A 261 7.03 -3.77 15.80
N ARG A 262 7.29 -2.87 14.84
CA ARG A 262 6.50 -1.63 14.70
C ARG A 262 5.01 -1.89 14.52
N TRP A 263 4.63 -2.87 13.71
CA TRP A 263 3.22 -3.25 13.56
C TRP A 263 2.63 -3.83 14.84
N GLN A 264 3.38 -4.65 15.58
CA GLN A 264 2.92 -5.19 16.86
C GLN A 264 2.71 -4.08 17.89
N ILE A 265 3.64 -3.12 17.97
CA ILE A 265 3.51 -1.96 18.86
C ILE A 265 2.27 -1.13 18.48
N GLU A 266 2.10 -0.83 17.20
CA GLU A 266 0.95 -0.05 16.71
C GLU A 266 -0.38 -0.80 16.92
N GLU A 267 -0.40 -2.12 16.76
CA GLU A 267 -1.58 -2.95 17.00
C GLU A 267 -1.91 -3.05 18.50
N GLU A 268 -0.90 -3.16 19.37
CA GLU A 268 -1.11 -3.09 20.81
C GLU A 268 -1.61 -1.71 21.23
N GLU A 269 -1.01 -0.63 20.73
CA GLU A 269 -1.43 0.74 21.00
C GLU A 269 -2.87 0.97 20.52
N LYS A 270 -3.22 0.50 19.31
CA LYS A 270 -4.61 0.50 18.82
C LYS A 270 -5.54 -0.29 19.72
N ARG A 271 -5.12 -1.44 20.22
CA ARG A 271 -5.93 -2.26 21.14
C ARG A 271 -6.11 -1.59 22.51
N ARG A 272 -5.08 -0.89 23.01
CA ARG A 272 -5.15 -0.12 24.27
C ARG A 272 -6.06 1.10 24.14
N ASN A 273 -5.99 1.78 23.00
CA ASN A 273 -6.78 2.97 22.69
C ASN A 273 -8.16 2.64 22.11
N ALA A 274 -8.39 1.39 21.68
CA ALA A 274 -9.69 0.96 21.21
C ALA A 274 -10.70 1.13 22.36
N PRO A 275 -11.77 1.91 22.15
CA PRO A 275 -12.81 2.00 23.16
C PRO A 275 -13.39 0.61 23.39
N ASP A 276 -13.63 0.27 24.67
CA ASP A 276 -14.20 -1.03 25.06
C ASP A 276 -15.44 -1.31 24.17
N PRO A 277 -15.49 -2.43 23.43
CA PRO A 277 -16.60 -2.72 22.51
C PRO A 277 -17.94 -2.89 23.24
N THR A 278 -17.89 -3.07 24.56
CA THR A 278 -19.05 -3.14 25.46
C THR A 278 -19.57 -1.76 25.88
N ALA A 279 -18.77 -0.69 25.72
CA ALA A 279 -19.14 0.65 26.16
C ALA A 279 -20.20 1.25 25.22
N PRO A 280 -21.38 1.64 25.73
CA PRO A 280 -22.39 2.30 24.91
C PRO A 280 -21.89 3.66 24.39
N THR A 281 -22.26 4.02 23.17
CA THR A 281 -21.90 5.32 22.56
C THR A 281 -22.40 6.48 23.44
N GLY A 282 -21.57 7.52 23.61
CA GLY A 282 -21.91 8.67 24.46
C GLY A 282 -21.92 8.38 25.96
N HIS A 283 -21.29 7.28 26.40
CA HIS A 283 -21.07 6.97 27.80
C HIS A 283 -19.58 6.82 28.10
N THR A 284 -19.19 7.21 29.30
CA THR A 284 -17.82 7.13 29.81
C THR A 284 -17.76 6.21 31.01
N LEU A 285 -16.70 5.41 31.13
CA LEU A 285 -16.49 4.55 32.30
C LEU A 285 -16.29 5.42 33.55
N MET A 286 -17.11 5.17 34.57
CA MET A 286 -16.97 5.84 35.87
C MET A 286 -15.69 5.36 36.57
N PRO A 287 -14.85 6.28 37.10
CA PRO A 287 -13.69 5.89 37.89
C PRO A 287 -14.07 5.05 39.11
N GLU A 288 -13.27 4.03 39.39
CA GLU A 288 -13.52 3.04 40.44
C GLU A 288 -13.71 3.68 41.83
N ASN A 289 -12.88 4.68 42.18
CA ASN A 289 -13.00 5.39 43.45
C ASN A 289 -14.38 6.06 43.60
N LYS A 290 -14.82 6.78 42.57
CA LYS A 290 -16.13 7.45 42.56
C LYS A 290 -17.27 6.44 42.61
N ARG A 291 -17.13 5.30 41.92
CA ARG A 291 -18.11 4.19 41.97
C ARG A 291 -18.26 3.67 43.40
N GLN A 292 -17.16 3.40 44.07
CA GLN A 292 -17.17 2.89 45.45
C GLN A 292 -17.73 3.90 46.44
N GLU A 293 -17.41 5.19 46.31
CA GLU A 293 -17.98 6.27 47.13
C GLU A 293 -19.50 6.35 46.97
N THR A 294 -20.00 6.32 45.72
CA THR A 294 -21.44 6.33 45.42
C THR A 294 -22.13 5.08 45.96
N LEU A 295 -21.50 3.91 45.85
CA LEU A 295 -22.04 2.67 46.41
C LEU A 295 -22.12 2.72 47.95
N LYS A 296 -21.13 3.33 48.62
CA LYS A 296 -21.16 3.52 50.07
C LYS A 296 -22.31 4.44 50.48
N SER A 297 -22.44 5.59 49.83
CA SER A 297 -23.52 6.55 50.15
C SER A 297 -24.91 5.93 49.92
N LEU A 298 -25.10 5.17 48.83
CA LEU A 298 -26.36 4.45 48.58
C LEU A 298 -26.67 3.39 49.64
N LYS A 299 -25.65 2.68 50.16
CA LYS A 299 -25.84 1.71 51.25
C LYS A 299 -26.19 2.38 52.58
N GLU A 300 -25.61 3.55 52.85
CA GLU A 300 -25.92 4.35 54.04
C GLU A 300 -27.35 4.88 53.98
N THR A 301 -27.78 5.44 52.84
CA THR A 301 -29.15 5.91 52.66
C THR A 301 -30.15 4.76 52.72
N HIS A 302 -29.85 3.62 52.10
CA HIS A 302 -30.66 2.40 52.21
C HIS A 302 -30.88 1.99 53.68
N ARG A 303 -29.80 1.92 54.48
CA ARG A 303 -29.90 1.60 55.92
C ARG A 303 -30.78 2.61 56.65
N SER A 304 -30.61 3.90 56.38
CA SER A 304 -31.43 4.96 56.97
C SER A 304 -32.92 4.78 56.66
N LEU A 305 -33.28 4.56 55.39
CA LEU A 305 -34.67 4.35 54.99
C LEU A 305 -35.27 3.07 55.59
N VAL A 306 -34.49 1.98 55.67
CA VAL A 306 -34.92 0.76 56.36
C VAL A 306 -35.19 1.04 57.83
N THR A 307 -34.30 1.77 58.52
CA THR A 307 -34.54 2.13 59.93
C THR A 307 -35.77 3.00 60.11
N GLU A 308 -36.03 3.93 59.18
CA GLU A 308 -37.24 4.75 59.17
C GLU A 308 -38.50 3.91 58.95
N LEU A 309 -38.48 2.98 58.00
CA LEU A 309 -39.58 2.06 57.71
C LEU A 309 -39.91 1.19 58.92
N LEU A 310 -38.87 0.66 59.59
CA LEU A 310 -39.02 -0.15 60.81
C LEU A 310 -39.55 0.65 62.01
N SER A 311 -39.45 1.98 61.99
CA SER A 311 -39.98 2.84 63.06
C SER A 311 -41.50 3.07 63.00
N PHE A 312 -42.17 2.67 61.90
CA PHE A 312 -43.61 2.86 61.76
C PHE A 312 -44.42 1.96 62.70
N PRO A 313 -45.57 2.44 63.20
CA PRO A 313 -46.48 1.63 63.99
C PRO A 313 -47.01 0.44 63.18
N LEU A 314 -47.22 -0.69 63.86
CA LEU A 314 -47.67 -1.95 63.24
C LEU A 314 -49.03 -1.82 62.54
N LYS A 315 -49.90 -0.92 63.03
CA LYS A 315 -51.19 -0.59 62.40
C LYS A 315 -51.08 0.71 61.61
N ALA A 316 -51.38 0.65 60.32
CA ALA A 316 -51.32 1.77 59.38
C ALA A 316 -52.72 2.22 58.97
N ASP A 317 -53.55 2.61 59.94
CA ASP A 317 -54.97 2.92 59.70
C ASP A 317 -55.17 4.32 59.08
N ASN A 318 -54.20 5.22 59.25
CA ASN A 318 -54.24 6.57 58.69
C ASN A 318 -53.71 6.60 57.24
N LEU A 319 -54.45 7.23 56.33
CA LEU A 319 -54.05 7.39 54.93
C LEU A 319 -52.65 8.04 54.79
N SER A 320 -52.33 9.03 55.64
CA SER A 320 -51.02 9.70 55.64
C SER A 320 -49.86 8.74 55.94
N ILE A 321 -50.05 7.84 56.90
CA ILE A 321 -49.06 6.82 57.27
C ILE A 321 -48.89 5.82 56.12
N ARG A 322 -49.99 5.38 55.51
CA ARG A 322 -49.95 4.48 54.35
C ARG A 322 -49.23 5.10 53.16
N SER A 323 -49.53 6.36 52.84
CA SER A 323 -48.89 7.08 51.74
C SER A 323 -47.40 7.30 52.00
N ARG A 324 -47.02 7.70 53.23
CA ARG A 324 -45.60 7.87 53.58
C ARG A 324 -44.84 6.54 53.52
N ARG A 325 -45.43 5.44 54.00
CA ARG A 325 -44.83 4.11 53.90
C ARG A 325 -44.64 3.67 52.45
N ALA A 326 -45.66 3.82 51.61
CA ALA A 326 -45.57 3.51 50.18
C ALA A 326 -44.50 4.37 49.47
N HIS A 327 -44.35 5.64 49.86
CA HIS A 327 -43.29 6.49 49.35
C HIS A 327 -41.89 5.99 49.73
N LEU A 328 -41.70 5.57 50.99
CA LEU A 328 -40.44 4.97 51.45
C LEU A 328 -40.16 3.65 50.71
N ASP A 329 -41.15 2.78 50.53
CA ASP A 329 -41.01 1.52 49.77
C ASP A 329 -40.58 1.80 48.32
N SER A 330 -41.21 2.76 47.65
CA SER A 330 -40.82 3.20 46.30
C SER A 330 -39.38 3.70 46.27
N ARG A 331 -39.01 4.57 47.21
CA ARG A 331 -37.66 5.13 47.27
C ARG A 331 -36.60 4.07 47.59
N LEU A 332 -36.95 3.08 48.40
CA LEU A 332 -36.09 1.95 48.75
C LEU A 332 -35.83 1.09 47.51
N SER A 333 -36.88 0.81 46.72
CA SER A 333 -36.73 0.09 45.44
C SER A 333 -35.81 0.82 44.44
N GLU A 334 -35.95 2.14 44.31
CA GLU A 334 -35.05 2.96 43.47
C GLU A 334 -33.58 2.87 43.93
N ILE A 335 -33.35 2.88 45.25
CA ILE A 335 -32.01 2.77 45.82
C ILE A 335 -31.44 1.36 45.65
N GLU A 336 -32.25 0.32 45.80
CA GLU A 336 -31.82 -1.06 45.56
C GLU A 336 -31.41 -1.28 44.10
N GLU A 337 -32.17 -0.75 43.14
CA GLU A 337 -31.80 -0.76 41.72
C GLU A 337 -30.48 0.00 41.50
N ALA A 338 -30.31 1.17 42.12
CA ALA A 338 -29.06 1.91 42.04
C ALA A 338 -27.89 1.10 42.64
N ILE A 339 -28.04 0.51 43.83
CA ILE A 339 -27.03 -0.36 44.45
C ILE A 339 -26.70 -1.54 43.53
N GLN A 340 -27.71 -2.13 42.88
CA GLN A 340 -27.50 -3.22 41.93
C GLN A 340 -26.65 -2.76 40.73
N ILE A 341 -26.89 -1.56 40.21
CA ILE A 341 -26.09 -0.98 39.12
C ILE A 341 -24.65 -0.70 39.59
N PHE A 342 -24.49 -0.03 40.74
CA PHE A 342 -23.17 0.36 41.27
C PHE A 342 -22.38 -0.79 41.89
N SER A 343 -23.01 -1.93 42.18
CA SER A 343 -22.31 -3.12 42.67
C SER A 343 -21.49 -3.82 41.58
N ARG A 344 -21.80 -3.59 40.30
CA ARG A 344 -21.04 -4.11 39.15
C ARG A 344 -19.64 -3.48 39.08
N ASP A 345 -18.67 -4.24 38.57
CA ASP A 345 -17.27 -3.80 38.45
C ASP A 345 -17.09 -2.59 37.51
N LYS A 346 -17.88 -2.53 36.43
CA LYS A 346 -17.84 -1.44 35.44
C LYS A 346 -19.20 -0.75 35.36
N VAL A 347 -19.21 0.55 35.59
CA VAL A 347 -20.40 1.42 35.47
C VAL A 347 -20.11 2.49 34.45
N TYR A 348 -20.97 2.60 33.44
CA TYR A 348 -20.85 3.62 32.39
C TYR A 348 -21.87 4.73 32.66
N VAL A 349 -21.41 5.98 32.65
CA VAL A 349 -22.24 7.16 32.90
C VAL A 349 -22.35 7.95 31.60
N LYS A 350 -23.56 8.41 31.29
CA LYS A 350 -23.81 9.25 30.13
C LYS A 350 -23.05 10.58 30.28
N ILE A 351 -22.33 10.99 29.24
CA ILE A 351 -21.71 12.33 29.23
C ILE A 351 -22.80 13.37 28.94
N ASP A 352 -23.07 14.23 29.92
CA ASP A 352 -23.90 15.41 29.72
C ASP A 352 -23.11 16.36 28.80
N SER A 353 -23.58 16.51 27.55
CA SER A 353 -22.99 17.39 26.53
C SER A 353 -23.57 18.79 26.62
#